data_AF-A0A952H239-F1
#
_entry.id   AF-A0A952H239-F1
#
_cell.length_a   1.000
_cell.length_b   1.000
_cell.length_c   1.000
_cell.angle_alpha   90.00
_cell.angle_beta   90.00
_cell.angle_gamma   90.00
#
_symmetry.space_group_name_H-M   'P 1'
#
loop_
_entity.id
_entity.type
_entity.pdbx_description
1 polymer ?
#
loop_
_entity_poly.entity_id
_entity_poly.type
_entity_poly.pdbx_seq_one_letter_code
_entity_poly.pdbx_strand_id
1 'polypeptide(L)'
;MSSDVALDPDEEEAAAMSPGDWLADRVATIGGSWGFIIGFGVILFAWMLLNGPMAKITGIAWDKYPYIFLNLMLSCLAAVQAPIIMMSQNRQAKKDRIANRHDYEVNLRTTVEILRLHRKVDRMFNKMGQLQGEVKEVATVAETAVELAAELPAPENGTVGETESSN
;
A
#
# COMPACT_ATOMS: atom_id res chain seq x y z
N MET A 1 -25.23 5.40 -1.79
CA MET A 1 -24.23 6.31 -2.37
C MET A 1 -23.14 5.45 -2.98
N SER A 2 -23.43 4.95 -4.19
CA SER A 2 -22.46 4.26 -5.02
C SER A 2 -21.61 5.36 -5.63
N SER A 3 -20.35 5.48 -5.23
CA SER A 3 -19.42 6.32 -5.97
C SER A 3 -19.23 5.64 -7.32
N ASP A 4 -19.72 6.28 -8.38
CA ASP A 4 -19.12 6.11 -9.71
C ASP A 4 -17.61 6.26 -9.52
N VAL A 5 -16.90 5.13 -9.57
CA VAL A 5 -15.46 5.12 -9.74
C VAL A 5 -15.28 5.54 -11.19
N ALA A 6 -15.37 6.85 -11.43
CA ALA A 6 -14.90 7.46 -12.66
C ALA A 6 -13.42 7.08 -12.72
N LEU A 7 -13.09 6.14 -13.60
CA LEU A 7 -11.71 5.82 -13.92
C LEU A 7 -11.03 7.15 -14.25
N ASP A 8 -9.94 7.45 -13.53
CA ASP A 8 -9.18 8.67 -13.78
C ASP A 8 -8.78 8.65 -15.28
N PRO A 9 -8.95 9.71 -16.07
CA PRO A 9 -8.57 9.72 -17.49
C PRO A 9 -7.13 9.23 -17.74
N ASP A 10 -6.25 9.37 -16.74
CA ASP A 10 -4.90 8.79 -16.71
C ASP A 10 -4.88 7.25 -16.83
N GLU A 11 -5.84 6.57 -16.20
CA GLU A 11 -6.03 5.11 -16.19
C GLU A 11 -6.68 4.61 -17.49
N GLU A 12 -7.64 5.36 -18.03
CA GLU A 12 -8.25 5.06 -19.34
C GLU A 12 -7.21 5.17 -20.47
N GLU A 13 -6.34 6.18 -20.44
CA GLU A 13 -5.22 6.31 -21.36
C GLU A 13 -4.17 5.20 -21.17
N ALA A 14 -3.94 4.73 -19.93
CA ALA A 14 -3.03 3.62 -19.66
C ALA A 14 -3.61 2.26 -20.10
N ALA A 15 -4.94 2.14 -20.17
CA ALA A 15 -5.66 0.97 -20.66
C ALA A 15 -5.74 0.90 -22.20
N ALA A 16 -5.62 2.05 -22.88
CA ALA A 16 -5.55 2.13 -24.33
C ALA A 16 -4.18 1.63 -24.87
N MET A 17 -4.00 0.31 -24.92
CA MET A 17 -2.79 -0.32 -25.46
C MET A 17 -2.69 -0.09 -26.98
N SER A 18 -1.68 0.67 -27.40
CA SER A 18 -1.28 0.73 -28.81
C SER A 18 -0.61 -0.58 -29.25
N PRO A 19 -0.75 -1.02 -30.51
CA PRO A 19 -0.03 -2.19 -31.03
C PRO A 19 1.50 -2.12 -30.83
N GLY A 20 2.06 -0.90 -30.84
CA GLY A 20 3.47 -0.65 -30.56
C GLY A 20 3.86 -0.93 -29.10
N ASP A 21 2.98 -0.61 -28.15
CA ASP A 21 3.21 -0.87 -26.73
C ASP A 21 3.19 -2.37 -26.43
N TRP A 22 2.31 -3.12 -27.09
CA TRP A 22 2.27 -4.59 -26.98
C TRP A 22 3.57 -5.23 -27.50
N LEU A 23 4.06 -4.78 -28.66
CA LEU A 23 5.30 -5.30 -29.23
C LEU A 23 6.51 -4.94 -28.36
N ALA A 24 6.57 -3.69 -27.87
CA ALA A 24 7.62 -3.23 -26.98
C ALA A 24 7.67 -4.04 -25.67
N ASP A 25 6.51 -4.37 -25.08
CA ASP A 25 6.45 -5.19 -23.87
C ASP A 25 6.85 -6.63 -24.09
N ARG A 26 6.47 -7.20 -25.23
CA ARG A 26 6.89 -8.55 -25.59
C ARG A 26 8.40 -8.62 -25.83
N VAL A 27 8.98 -7.60 -26.47
CA VAL A 27 10.42 -7.51 -26.70
C VAL A 27 11.18 -7.25 -25.40
N ALA A 28 10.68 -6.38 -24.51
CA ALA A 28 11.33 -6.09 -23.23
C ALA A 28 11.35 -7.30 -22.29
N THR A 29 10.25 -8.06 -22.22
CA THR A 29 10.15 -9.28 -21.40
C THR A 29 11.03 -10.42 -21.92
N ILE A 30 11.17 -10.56 -23.24
CA ILE A 30 12.04 -11.57 -23.85
C ILE A 30 13.52 -11.14 -23.76
N GLY A 31 13.82 -9.87 -24.02
CA GLY A 31 15.17 -9.31 -24.01
C GLY A 31 15.83 -9.26 -22.63
N GLY A 32 15.04 -9.23 -21.55
CA GLY A 32 15.54 -9.26 -20.16
C GLY A 32 15.82 -10.66 -19.60
N SER A 33 15.56 -11.73 -20.36
CA SER A 33 15.75 -13.11 -19.88
C SER A 33 17.20 -13.60 -20.04
N TRP A 34 17.72 -14.28 -19.02
CA TRP A 34 19.03 -14.95 -19.07
C TRP A 34 19.13 -15.96 -20.22
N GLY A 35 18.03 -16.62 -20.58
CA GLY A 35 18.01 -17.55 -21.72
C GLY A 35 18.19 -16.86 -23.07
N PHE A 36 17.68 -15.64 -23.23
CA PHE A 36 17.86 -14.85 -24.45
C PHE A 36 19.33 -14.43 -24.63
N ILE A 37 19.99 -13.99 -23.56
CA ILE A 37 21.41 -13.62 -23.57
C ILE A 37 22.28 -14.80 -24.01
N ILE A 38 22.05 -15.99 -23.42
CA ILE A 38 22.80 -17.20 -23.75
C ILE A 38 22.53 -17.63 -25.19
N GLY A 39 21.26 -17.66 -25.63
CA GLY A 39 20.90 -18.03 -27.00
C GLY A 39 21.48 -17.08 -28.05
N PHE A 40 21.45 -15.77 -27.79
CA PHE A 40 22.06 -14.76 -28.65
C PHE A 40 23.58 -14.97 -28.76
N GLY A 41 24.26 -15.23 -27.64
CA GLY A 41 25.69 -15.56 -27.63
C GLY A 41 26.03 -16.81 -28.44
N VAL A 42 25.21 -17.86 -28.35
CA VAL A 42 25.38 -19.09 -29.14
C VAL A 42 25.23 -18.82 -30.64
N ILE A 43 24.25 -18.01 -31.05
CA ILE A 43 24.05 -17.65 -32.47
C ILE A 43 25.26 -16.86 -33.00
N LEU A 44 25.77 -15.89 -32.22
CA LEU A 44 26.97 -15.13 -32.60
C LEU A 44 28.19 -16.05 -32.73
N PHE A 45 28.38 -16.96 -31.77
CA PHE A 45 29.48 -17.92 -31.81
C PHE A 45 29.37 -18.88 -32.99
N ALA A 46 28.16 -19.38 -33.28
CA ALA A 46 27.88 -20.19 -34.46
C ALA A 46 28.17 -19.43 -35.76
N TRP A 47 27.81 -18.15 -35.85
CA TRP A 47 28.11 -17.31 -37.01
C TRP A 47 29.61 -17.15 -37.25
N MET A 48 30.39 -16.93 -36.19
CA MET A 48 31.85 -16.86 -36.25
C MET A 48 32.46 -18.20 -36.67
N LEU A 49 31.95 -19.31 -36.13
CA LEU A 49 32.40 -20.67 -36.47
C LEU A 49 31.99 -21.13 -37.87
N LEU A 50 30.93 -20.57 -38.45
CA LEU A 50 30.56 -20.84 -39.84
C LEU A 50 31.42 -19.99 -40.79
N ASN A 51 31.55 -18.69 -40.54
CA ASN A 51 32.26 -17.79 -41.45
C ASN A 51 33.79 -17.97 -41.43
N GLY A 52 34.41 -18.24 -40.27
CA GLY A 52 35.85 -18.39 -40.14
C GLY A 52 36.45 -19.57 -40.94
N PRO A 53 35.97 -20.81 -40.76
CA PRO A 53 36.40 -21.97 -41.53
C PRO A 53 35.96 -21.91 -42.99
N MET A 54 34.78 -21.37 -43.29
CA MET A 54 34.32 -21.23 -44.68
C MET A 54 35.26 -20.30 -45.47
N ALA A 55 35.71 -19.20 -44.85
CA ALA A 55 36.74 -18.33 -45.43
C ALA A 55 38.07 -19.04 -45.72
N LYS A 56 38.43 -20.08 -44.94
CA LYS A 56 39.65 -20.86 -45.15
C LYS A 56 39.49 -21.98 -46.18
N ILE A 57 38.30 -22.57 -46.31
CA ILE A 57 38.05 -23.76 -47.13
C ILE A 57 37.67 -23.38 -48.57
N THR A 58 36.83 -22.36 -48.76
CA THR A 58 36.28 -22.00 -50.09
C THR A 58 36.92 -20.75 -50.69
N GLY A 59 37.73 -20.01 -49.92
CA GLY A 59 38.30 -18.73 -50.31
C GLY A 59 37.30 -17.57 -50.40
N ILE A 60 36.01 -17.84 -50.18
CA ILE A 60 34.93 -16.85 -50.17
C ILE A 60 34.51 -16.65 -48.72
N ALA A 61 34.77 -15.45 -48.19
CA ALA A 61 34.39 -15.06 -46.84
C ALA A 61 33.26 -14.02 -46.95
N TRP A 62 32.05 -14.37 -46.50
CA TRP A 62 30.95 -13.41 -46.42
C TRP A 62 31.19 -12.35 -45.33
N ASP A 63 31.79 -12.75 -44.20
CA ASP A 63 32.20 -11.84 -43.12
C ASP A 63 33.54 -12.27 -42.52
N LYS A 64 34.66 -11.78 -43.06
CA LYS A 64 36.01 -12.11 -42.60
C LYS A 64 36.34 -11.36 -41.30
N TYR A 65 37.07 -12.01 -40.39
CA TYR A 65 37.65 -11.34 -39.21
C TYR A 65 38.34 -10.03 -39.65
N PRO A 66 37.92 -8.85 -39.13
CA PRO A 66 37.28 -8.61 -37.83
C PRO A 66 35.72 -8.59 -37.76
N TYR A 67 35.00 -9.19 -38.71
CA TYR A 67 33.52 -9.33 -38.74
C TYR A 67 32.74 -8.00 -38.84
N ILE A 68 32.97 -7.24 -39.94
CA ILE A 68 32.36 -5.92 -40.17
C ILE A 68 30.82 -6.00 -40.19
N PHE A 69 30.26 -7.04 -40.81
CA PHE A 69 28.81 -7.12 -41.02
C PHE A 69 28.09 -7.42 -39.71
N LEU A 70 28.61 -8.37 -38.93
CA LEU A 70 28.11 -8.67 -37.60
C LEU A 70 28.18 -7.42 -36.70
N ASN A 71 29.28 -6.68 -36.73
CA ASN A 71 29.43 -5.48 -35.91
C ASN A 71 28.45 -4.35 -36.30
N LEU A 72 28.17 -4.21 -37.60
CA LEU A 72 27.16 -3.25 -38.09
C LEU A 72 25.75 -3.64 -37.60
N MET A 73 25.39 -4.92 -37.67
CA MET A 73 24.11 -5.42 -37.17
C MET A 73 23.95 -5.23 -35.66
N LEU A 74 24.98 -5.53 -34.88
CA LEU A 74 24.97 -5.30 -33.43
C LEU A 74 24.80 -3.81 -33.08
N SER A 75 25.50 -2.93 -33.82
CA SER A 75 25.39 -1.48 -33.63
C SER A 75 23.98 -0.98 -33.92
N CYS A 76 23.35 -1.47 -34.99
CA CYS A 76 21.98 -1.14 -35.35
C CYS A 76 20.97 -1.65 -34.30
N LEU A 77 21.13 -2.89 -33.83
CA LEU A 77 20.30 -3.45 -32.76
C LEU A 77 20.40 -2.63 -31.47
N ALA A 78 21.61 -2.24 -31.06
CA ALA A 78 21.82 -1.42 -29.88
C ALA A 78 21.19 -0.01 -30.02
N ALA A 79 21.31 0.60 -31.21
CA ALA A 79 20.72 1.91 -31.48
C ALA A 79 19.19 1.91 -31.37
N VAL A 80 18.52 0.83 -31.80
CA VAL A 80 17.07 0.68 -31.69
C VAL A 80 16.63 0.28 -30.26
N GLN A 81 17.49 -0.39 -29.49
CA GLN A 81 17.17 -0.77 -28.11
C GLN A 81 16.98 0.42 -27.17
N ALA A 82 17.85 1.44 -27.23
CA ALA A 82 17.79 2.60 -26.34
C ALA A 82 16.41 3.32 -26.32
N PRO A 83 15.79 3.67 -27.47
CA PRO A 83 14.47 4.30 -27.47
C PRO A 83 13.35 3.35 -27.06
N ILE A 84 13.42 2.06 -27.40
CA ILE A 84 12.41 1.06 -26.95
C ILE A 84 12.45 0.93 -25.43
N ILE A 85 13.65 0.82 -24.85
CA ILE A 85 13.84 0.80 -23.40
C ILE A 85 13.29 2.09 -22.79
N MET A 86 13.62 3.27 -23.35
CA MET A 86 13.13 4.56 -22.87
C MET A 86 11.60 4.67 -22.93
N MET A 87 10.97 4.19 -24.01
CA MET A 87 9.51 4.16 -24.14
C MET A 87 8.87 3.24 -23.10
N SER A 88 9.44 2.04 -22.89
CA SER A 88 8.96 1.10 -21.87
C SER A 88 9.12 1.64 -20.45
N GLN A 89 10.22 2.35 -20.17
CA GLN A 89 10.48 3.01 -18.89
C GLN A 89 9.51 4.18 -18.66
N ASN A 90 9.28 5.03 -19.65
CA ASN A 90 8.33 6.15 -19.54
C ASN A 90 6.91 5.66 -19.22
N ARG A 91 6.52 4.52 -19.83
CA ARG A 91 5.21 3.90 -19.56
C ARG A 91 5.12 3.31 -18.16
N GLN A 92 6.16 2.60 -17.70
CA GLN A 92 6.22 2.09 -16.32
C GLN A 92 6.19 3.25 -15.29
N ALA A 93 6.96 4.31 -15.52
CA ALA A 93 6.97 5.48 -14.65
C ALA A 93 5.60 6.18 -14.54
N LYS A 94 4.79 6.22 -15.64
CA LYS A 94 3.42 6.74 -15.58
C LYS A 94 2.54 5.88 -14.67
N LYS A 95 2.62 4.55 -14.79
CA LYS A 95 1.88 3.60 -13.94
C LYS A 95 2.31 3.72 -12.47
N ASP A 96 3.61 3.76 -12.22
CA ASP A 96 4.16 3.90 -10.86
C ASP A 96 3.72 5.21 -10.21
N ARG A 97 3.65 6.31 -10.97
CA ARG A 97 3.17 7.60 -10.46
C ARG A 97 1.70 7.55 -10.02
N ILE A 98 0.84 6.87 -10.78
CA ILE A 98 -0.58 6.71 -10.44
C ILE A 98 -0.72 5.84 -9.19
N ALA A 99 -0.04 4.69 -9.15
CA ALA A 99 -0.04 3.81 -7.99
C ALA A 99 0.44 4.53 -6.71
N ASN A 100 1.54 5.29 -6.80
CA ASN A 100 2.05 6.06 -5.68
C ASN A 100 1.07 7.14 -5.18
N ARG A 101 0.32 7.79 -6.09
CA ARG A 101 -0.71 8.77 -5.72
C ARG A 101 -1.84 8.10 -4.95
N HIS A 102 -2.33 6.97 -5.45
CA HIS A 102 -3.40 6.22 -4.81
C HIS A 102 -2.97 5.72 -3.42
N ASP A 103 -1.77 5.17 -3.29
CA ASP A 103 -1.22 4.72 -2.01
C ASP A 103 -1.09 5.88 -0.99
N TYR A 104 -0.68 7.07 -1.46
CA TYR A 104 -0.63 8.26 -0.64
C TYR A 104 -2.02 8.67 -0.11
N GLU A 105 -3.03 8.68 -0.98
CA GLU A 105 -4.41 9.02 -0.61
C GLU A 105 -5.01 8.03 0.39
N VAL A 106 -4.80 6.73 0.18
CA VAL A 106 -5.25 5.67 1.09
C VAL A 106 -4.56 5.81 2.45
N ASN A 107 -3.25 6.07 2.47
CA ASN A 107 -2.51 6.26 3.72
C ASN A 107 -2.97 7.50 4.49
N LEU A 108 -3.22 8.61 3.79
CA LEU A 108 -3.75 9.83 4.39
C LEU A 108 -5.14 9.60 4.99
N ARG A 109 -6.02 8.93 4.25
CA ARG A 109 -7.36 8.56 4.73
C ARG A 109 -7.29 7.69 5.99
N THR A 110 -6.42 6.68 5.97
CA THR A 110 -6.19 5.79 7.11
C THR A 110 -5.71 6.58 8.34
N THR A 111 -4.78 7.51 8.15
CA THR A 111 -4.27 8.38 9.22
C THR A 111 -5.40 9.23 9.84
N VAL A 112 -6.27 9.81 9.01
CA VAL A 112 -7.42 10.60 9.49
C VAL A 112 -8.42 9.72 10.24
N GLU A 113 -8.68 8.51 9.77
CA GLU A 113 -9.58 7.55 10.41
C GLU A 113 -9.02 7.10 11.78
N ILE A 114 -7.71 6.82 11.89
CA ILE A 114 -7.03 6.54 13.16
C ILE A 114 -7.20 7.72 14.12
N LEU A 115 -6.98 8.96 13.68
CA LEU A 115 -7.13 10.14 14.53
C LEU A 115 -8.58 10.33 15.01
N ARG A 116 -9.59 9.95 14.20
CA ARG A 116 -10.99 9.96 14.62
C ARG A 116 -11.29 8.88 15.65
N LEU A 117 -10.72 7.68 15.49
CA LEU A 117 -10.82 6.59 16.46
C LEU A 117 -10.17 6.97 17.79
N HIS A 118 -8.96 7.53 17.76
CA HIS A 118 -8.25 8.01 18.95
C HIS A 118 -9.11 9.00 19.74
N ARG A 119 -9.64 10.03 19.07
CA ARG A 119 -10.57 10.98 19.71
C ARG A 119 -11.83 10.34 20.28
N LYS A 120 -12.34 9.26 19.68
CA LYS A 120 -13.49 8.53 20.22
C LYS A 120 -13.09 7.77 21.49
N VAL A 121 -11.92 7.14 21.50
CA VAL A 121 -11.34 6.44 22.66
C VAL A 121 -11.11 7.42 23.82
N ASP A 122 -10.51 8.58 23.57
CA ASP A 122 -10.30 9.61 24.59
C ASP A 122 -11.62 10.08 25.23
N ARG A 123 -12.65 10.28 24.41
CA ARG A 123 -13.99 10.63 24.92
C ARG A 123 -14.58 9.53 25.81
N MET A 124 -14.33 8.25 25.50
CA MET A 124 -14.77 7.14 26.34
C MET A 124 -14.01 7.10 27.66
N PHE A 125 -12.69 7.26 27.63
CA PHE A 125 -11.88 7.35 28.86
C PHE A 125 -12.29 8.52 29.75
N ASN A 126 -12.55 9.70 29.18
CA ASN A 126 -13.01 10.85 29.95
C ASN A 126 -14.38 10.59 30.61
N LYS A 127 -15.32 9.98 29.88
CA LYS A 127 -16.62 9.59 30.46
C LYS A 127 -16.48 8.55 31.57
N MET A 128 -15.62 7.54 31.37
CA MET A 128 -15.33 6.54 32.40
C MET A 128 -14.74 7.18 33.66
N GLY A 129 -13.81 8.14 33.50
CA GLY A 129 -13.24 8.89 34.62
C GLY A 129 -14.27 9.74 35.37
N GLN A 130 -15.18 10.40 34.65
CA GLN A 130 -16.30 11.16 35.25
C GLN A 130 -17.22 10.24 36.06
N LEU A 131 -17.65 9.12 35.48
CA LEU A 131 -18.50 8.14 36.17
C LEU A 131 -17.81 7.56 37.41
N GLN A 132 -16.50 7.29 37.36
CA GLN A 132 -15.75 6.86 38.54
C GLN A 132 -15.71 7.92 39.65
N GLY A 133 -15.63 9.20 39.27
CA GLY A 133 -15.71 10.33 40.21
C GLY A 133 -17.06 10.41 40.89
N GLU A 134 -18.16 10.38 40.12
CA GLU A 134 -19.53 10.39 40.64
C GLU A 134 -19.80 9.21 41.58
N VAL A 135 -19.34 8.00 41.21
CA VAL A 135 -19.49 6.80 42.07
C VAL A 135 -18.74 6.95 43.39
N LYS A 136 -17.51 7.50 43.37
CA LYS A 136 -16.76 7.78 44.59
C LYS A 136 -17.47 8.80 45.47
N GLU A 137 -17.96 9.88 44.90
CA GLU A 137 -18.68 10.93 45.64
C GLU A 137 -19.90 10.35 46.36
N VAL A 138 -20.75 9.59 45.64
CA VAL A 138 -21.91 8.90 46.23
C VAL A 138 -21.50 7.93 47.35
N ALA A 139 -20.40 7.19 47.18
CA ALA A 139 -19.90 6.29 48.23
C ALA A 139 -19.51 7.06 49.51
N THR A 140 -18.79 8.17 49.39
CA THR A 140 -18.41 9.01 50.56
C THR A 140 -19.62 9.61 51.28
N VAL A 141 -20.63 10.05 50.52
CA VAL A 141 -21.89 10.59 51.10
C VAL A 141 -22.66 9.49 51.82
N ALA A 142 -22.70 8.28 51.25
CA ALA A 142 -23.32 7.13 51.91
C ALA A 142 -22.59 6.76 53.22
N GLU A 143 -21.26 6.76 53.24
CA GLU A 143 -20.47 6.49 54.45
C GLU A 143 -20.73 7.54 55.54
N THR A 144 -20.68 8.83 55.19
CA THR A 144 -20.95 9.92 56.16
C THR A 144 -22.39 9.93 56.67
N ALA A 145 -23.37 9.58 55.83
CA ALA A 145 -24.77 9.45 56.26
C ALA A 145 -24.97 8.28 57.24
N VAL A 146 -24.29 7.15 57.02
CA VAL A 146 -24.32 5.99 57.93
C VAL A 146 -23.67 6.34 59.28
N GLU A 147 -22.55 7.07 59.27
CA GLU A 147 -21.86 7.48 60.49
C GLU A 147 -22.72 8.47 61.32
N LEU A 148 -23.32 9.47 60.67
CA LEU A 148 -24.23 10.42 61.34
C LEU A 148 -25.47 9.72 61.92
N ALA A 149 -26.01 8.71 61.23
CA ALA A 149 -27.13 7.93 61.73
C ALA A 149 -26.78 7.05 62.93
N ALA A 150 -25.52 6.61 63.05
CA ALA A 150 -25.02 5.83 64.18
C ALA A 150 -24.81 6.67 65.45
N GLU A 151 -24.62 7.99 65.31
CA GLU A 151 -24.43 8.94 66.42
C GLU A 151 -25.71 9.60 66.93
N LEU A 152 -26.88 9.29 66.34
CA LEU A 152 -28.17 9.82 66.82
C LEU A 152 -28.52 9.22 68.20
N PRO A 153 -28.76 10.05 69.24
CA PRO A 153 -29.20 9.55 70.54
C PRO A 153 -30.58 8.91 70.41
N ALA A 154 -30.77 7.78 71.10
CA ALA A 154 -32.02 7.02 71.10
C ALA A 154 -33.23 7.95 71.35
N PRO A 155 -34.37 7.76 70.65
CA PRO A 155 -35.52 8.63 70.79
C PRO A 155 -35.95 8.69 72.26
N GLU A 156 -35.91 9.90 72.82
CA GLU A 156 -36.41 10.18 74.15
C GLU A 156 -37.90 9.80 74.19
N ASN A 157 -38.22 8.79 74.99
CA ASN A 157 -39.57 8.25 75.14
C ASN A 157 -40.44 9.27 75.91
N GLY A 158 -40.90 10.30 75.21
CA GLY A 158 -41.83 11.30 75.69
C GLY A 158 -43.27 10.81 75.59
N THR A 159 -43.75 10.17 76.66
CA THR A 159 -45.13 10.27 77.19
C THR A 159 -46.21 10.69 76.18
N VAL A 160 -46.81 9.73 75.46
CA VAL A 160 -48.13 9.90 74.86
C VAL A 160 -49.13 9.18 75.76
N GLY A 161 -50.03 9.96 76.36
CA GLY A 161 -50.94 9.51 77.39
C GLY A 161 -51.95 8.46 76.90
N GLU A 162 -52.14 7.43 77.72
CA GLU A 162 -53.39 6.68 77.80
C GLU A 162 -54.17 7.22 79.00
N THR A 163 -55.04 8.18 78.70
CA THR A 163 -56.26 8.41 79.48
C THR A 163 -57.30 7.38 79.02
N GLU A 164 -57.57 6.33 79.79
CA GLU A 164 -58.81 5.55 79.76
C GLU A 164 -58.88 4.74 81.06
N SER A 165 -59.53 5.26 82.11
CA SER A 165 -60.97 5.15 82.40
C SER A 165 -61.37 3.78 82.97
N SER A 166 -61.70 3.79 84.27
CA SER A 166 -62.76 3.03 84.97
C SER A 166 -63.05 1.58 84.54
N ASN A 167 -62.85 0.65 85.46
CA ASN A 167 -63.89 0.03 86.32
C ASN A 167 -63.48 -1.38 86.75
#